data_AF-A0A563CBP2-F1
#
_entry.id   AF-A0A563CBP2-F1
#
_cell.length_a   1.000
_cell.length_b   1.000
_cell.length_c   1.000
_cell.angle_alpha   90.00
_cell.angle_beta   90.00
_cell.angle_gamma   90.00
#
_symmetry.space_group_name_H-M   'P 1'
#
loop_
_entity.id
_entity.type
_entity.pdbx_description
1 polymer ?
#
loop_
_entity_poly.entity_id
_entity_poly.type
_entity_poly.pdbx_seq_one_letter_code
_entity_poly.pdbx_strand_id
1 'polypeptide(L)'
;MIILLDTSTATCFLTVVDDEVRQDFEWQAGRTLARGLLKFLEEKTGDLHDISGIGVMKGPGSFTGLRIGLTVANTLADSLNIPIVGAMGEDWREVALKKLRAGENEKIVMPEYGAAAHITAPRK
;
A
#
# COMPACT_ATOMS: atom_id res chain seq x y z
N MET A 1 2.99 -11.85 -10.40
CA MET A 1 2.84 -11.69 -8.94
C MET A 1 2.15 -10.37 -8.59
N ILE A 2 1.09 -10.39 -7.76
CA ILE A 2 0.45 -9.19 -7.20
C ILE A 2 0.89 -9.01 -5.75
N ILE A 3 1.09 -7.77 -5.30
CA ILE A 3 1.31 -7.47 -3.88
C ILE A 3 0.18 -6.63 -3.30
N LEU A 4 -0.18 -6.87 -2.04
CA LEU A 4 -1.12 -6.07 -1.28
C LEU A 4 -0.42 -5.50 -0.04
N LEU A 5 -0.41 -4.18 0.09
CA LEU A 5 0.35 -3.47 1.12
C LEU A 5 -0.57 -2.70 2.06
N ASP A 6 -0.38 -2.89 3.37
CA ASP A 6 -1.05 -2.13 4.42
C ASP A 6 -0.04 -1.53 5.40
N THR A 7 0.01 -0.20 5.42
CA THR A 7 0.80 0.62 6.33
C THR A 7 -0.08 1.53 7.19
N SER A 8 -1.36 1.20 7.33
CA SER A 8 -2.36 1.96 8.10
C SER A 8 -2.11 1.88 9.62
N THR A 9 -1.27 0.96 10.10
CA THR A 9 -0.93 0.79 11.52
C THR A 9 0.58 0.94 11.76
N ALA A 10 1.04 0.64 12.98
CA ALA A 10 2.48 0.58 13.29
C ALA A 10 3.18 -0.65 12.66
N THR A 11 2.39 -1.67 12.32
CA THR A 11 2.82 -2.87 11.61
C THR A 11 2.61 -2.67 10.11
N CYS A 12 3.62 -2.98 9.32
CA CYS A 12 3.49 -3.13 7.88
C CYS A 12 3.04 -4.55 7.58
N PHE A 13 1.93 -4.71 6.87
CA PHE A 13 1.49 -6.01 6.35
C PHE A 13 1.69 -6.04 4.84
N LEU A 14 2.23 -7.15 4.37
CA LEU A 14 2.42 -7.43 2.95
C LEU A 14 1.82 -8.80 2.65
N THR A 15 0.90 -8.84 1.70
CA THR A 15 0.44 -10.09 1.11
C THR A 15 1.02 -10.18 -0.28
N VAL A 16 1.70 -11.29 -0.58
CA VAL A 16 2.15 -11.64 -1.92
C VAL A 16 1.19 -12.68 -2.49
N VAL A 17 0.69 -12.44 -3.69
CA VAL A 17 -0.21 -13.33 -4.41
C VAL A 17 0.44 -13.71 -5.72
N ASP A 18 0.79 -14.98 -5.86
CA ASP A 18 1.30 -15.54 -7.10
C ASP A 18 0.40 -16.70 -7.53
N ASP A 19 -0.32 -16.48 -8.63
CA ASP A 19 -1.44 -17.31 -9.08
C ASP A 19 -2.49 -17.56 -7.97
N GLU A 20 -2.53 -18.79 -7.43
CA GLU A 20 -3.42 -19.19 -6.33
C GLU A 20 -2.72 -19.22 -4.96
N VAL A 21 -1.41 -19.04 -4.93
CA VAL A 21 -0.62 -19.05 -3.70
C VAL A 21 -0.63 -17.67 -3.07
N ARG A 22 -0.98 -17.62 -1.79
CA ARG A 22 -0.98 -16.41 -0.98
C ARG A 22 -0.03 -16.56 0.19
N GLN A 23 0.84 -15.58 0.38
CA GLN A 23 1.78 -15.51 1.50
C GLN A 23 1.65 -14.17 2.20
N ASP A 24 1.37 -14.21 3.51
CA ASP A 24 1.23 -13.03 4.34
C ASP A 24 2.51 -12.83 5.17
N PHE A 25 3.02 -11.60 5.17
CA PHE A 25 4.18 -11.16 5.91
C PHE A 25 3.83 -9.96 6.77
N GLU A 26 4.46 -9.87 7.93
CA GLU A 26 4.30 -8.75 8.85
C GLU A 26 5.65 -8.23 9.31
N TRP A 27 5.73 -6.92 9.48
CA TRP A 27 6.91 -6.26 10.01
C TRP A 27 6.51 -5.13 10.96
N GLN A 28 6.98 -5.23 12.21
CA GLN A 28 6.87 -4.18 13.22
C GLN A 28 7.78 -3.00 12.86
N ALA A 29 7.35 -2.19 11.90
CA ALA A 29 8.15 -1.13 11.32
C ALA A 29 8.27 0.09 12.26
N GLY A 30 7.18 0.48 12.94
CA GLY A 30 7.18 1.65 13.82
C GLY A 30 7.80 2.89 13.16
N ARG A 31 8.92 3.38 13.71
CA ARG A 31 9.63 4.57 13.21
C ARG A 31 10.57 4.30 12.03
N THR A 32 10.83 3.05 11.67
CA THR A 32 11.79 2.67 10.63
C THR A 32 11.13 2.40 9.28
N LEU A 33 9.80 2.50 9.18
CA LEU A 33 9.02 2.25 7.96
C LEU A 33 9.62 2.93 6.73
N ALA A 34 9.84 4.26 6.78
CA ALA A 34 10.37 5.01 5.64
C ALA A 34 11.75 4.52 5.17
N ARG A 35 12.58 4.01 6.09
CA ARG A 35 13.94 3.56 5.79
C ARG A 35 13.97 2.11 5.28
N GLY A 36 13.06 1.26 5.75
CA GLY A 36 13.11 -0.17 5.50
C GLY A 36 12.05 -0.71 4.55
N LEU A 37 11.02 0.06 4.19
CA LEU A 37 9.89 -0.45 3.41
C LEU A 37 10.32 -1.02 2.05
N LEU A 38 11.11 -0.30 1.26
CA LEU A 38 11.56 -0.80 -0.04
C LEU A 38 12.36 -2.09 0.10
N LYS A 39 13.32 -2.12 1.04
CA LYS A 39 14.12 -3.31 1.34
C LYS A 39 13.25 -4.48 1.81
N PHE A 40 12.24 -4.22 2.63
CA PHE A 40 11.30 -5.25 3.08
C PHE A 40 10.50 -5.84 1.90
N LEU A 41 10.08 -5.02 0.94
CA LEU A 41 9.44 -5.51 -0.29
C LEU A 41 10.41 -6.42 -1.05
N GLU A 42 11.62 -5.94 -1.36
CA GLU A 42 12.67 -6.73 -2.06
C GLU A 42 12.95 -8.08 -1.37
N GLU A 43 13.09 -8.08 -0.04
CA GLU A 43 13.34 -9.30 0.74
C GLU A 43 12.21 -10.33 0.68
N LYS A 44 10.96 -9.89 0.44
CA LYS A 44 9.77 -10.77 0.45
C LYS A 44 9.24 -11.11 -0.93
N THR A 45 9.48 -10.26 -1.92
CA THR A 45 9.03 -10.49 -3.30
C THR A 45 10.15 -10.98 -4.21
N GLY A 46 11.42 -10.81 -3.83
CA GLY A 46 12.54 -11.03 -4.73
C GLY A 46 12.73 -9.85 -5.68
N ASP A 47 12.83 -10.12 -6.98
CA ASP A 47 12.94 -9.05 -7.98
C ASP A 47 11.62 -8.26 -8.05
N LEU A 48 11.70 -6.95 -7.80
CA LEU A 48 10.55 -6.07 -7.86
C LEU A 48 9.94 -6.01 -9.27
N HIS A 49 10.71 -6.32 -10.32
CA HIS A 49 10.21 -6.33 -11.71
C HIS A 49 9.22 -7.48 -11.99
N ASP A 50 9.16 -8.50 -11.13
CA ASP A 50 8.18 -9.59 -11.25
C ASP A 50 6.79 -9.19 -10.71
N ILE A 51 6.69 -8.04 -10.04
CA ILE A 51 5.42 -7.49 -9.57
C ILE A 51 4.63 -7.00 -10.79
N SER A 52 3.43 -7.55 -10.96
CA SER A 52 2.51 -7.24 -12.05
C SER A 52 1.35 -6.36 -11.62
N GLY A 53 1.22 -6.03 -10.33
CA GLY A 53 0.19 -5.13 -9.81
C GLY A 53 0.27 -4.91 -8.30
N ILE A 54 -0.20 -3.75 -7.84
CA ILE A 54 -0.12 -3.33 -6.44
C ILE A 54 -1.51 -2.95 -5.92
N GLY A 55 -1.96 -3.61 -4.86
CA GLY A 55 -3.13 -3.19 -4.08
C GLY A 55 -2.68 -2.52 -2.80
N VAL A 56 -3.32 -1.43 -2.39
CA VAL A 56 -3.00 -0.76 -1.13
C VAL A 56 -4.22 -0.52 -0.26
N MET A 57 -4.05 -0.70 1.05
CA MET A 57 -4.98 -0.20 2.05
C MET A 57 -4.83 1.32 2.14
N LYS A 58 -5.76 2.08 1.57
CA LYS A 58 -5.63 3.55 1.50
C LYS A 58 -6.13 4.27 2.75
N GLY A 59 -6.76 3.55 3.69
CA GLY A 59 -7.20 4.09 4.98
C GLY A 59 -8.64 3.70 5.34
N PRO A 60 -9.19 4.22 6.45
CA PRO A 60 -8.55 5.16 7.39
C PRO A 60 -7.39 4.53 8.17
N GLY A 61 -6.46 5.34 8.67
CA GLY A 61 -5.31 4.86 9.44
C GLY A 61 -4.24 5.91 9.75
N SER A 62 -3.05 5.42 10.14
CA SER A 62 -1.85 6.18 10.46
C SER A 62 -1.51 7.19 9.37
N PHE A 63 -1.61 8.48 9.69
CA PHE A 63 -1.31 9.56 8.74
C PHE A 63 0.08 9.41 8.12
N THR A 64 1.10 9.18 8.95
CA THR A 64 2.47 9.00 8.51
C THR A 64 2.65 7.68 7.77
N GLY A 65 2.09 6.58 8.29
CA GLY A 65 2.22 5.25 7.69
C GLY A 65 1.59 5.16 6.30
N LEU A 66 0.36 5.66 6.16
CA LEU A 66 -0.34 5.71 4.87
C LEU A 66 0.43 6.55 3.86
N ARG A 67 0.91 7.74 4.23
CA ARG A 67 1.65 8.59 3.28
C ARG A 67 2.95 7.95 2.83
N ILE A 68 3.71 7.33 3.73
CA ILE A 68 4.94 6.62 3.37
C ILE A 68 4.62 5.44 2.45
N GLY A 69 3.71 4.57 2.87
CA GLY A 69 3.35 3.36 2.12
C GLY A 69 2.81 3.66 0.73
N LEU A 70 1.84 4.58 0.62
CA LEU A 70 1.25 4.96 -0.65
C LEU A 70 2.25 5.69 -1.55
N THR A 71 3.15 6.51 -1.00
CA THR A 71 4.20 7.17 -1.82
C THR A 71 5.15 6.13 -2.42
N VAL A 72 5.58 5.15 -1.63
CA VAL A 72 6.44 4.06 -2.13
C VAL A 72 5.70 3.21 -3.15
N ALA A 73 4.46 2.80 -2.86
CA ALA A 73 3.65 1.99 -3.76
C ALA A 73 3.35 2.69 -5.10
N ASN A 74 2.94 3.97 -5.06
CA ASN A 74 2.69 4.76 -6.28
C ASN A 74 3.98 4.93 -7.10
N THR A 75 5.11 5.26 -6.45
CA THR A 75 6.40 5.41 -7.13
C THR A 75 6.85 4.11 -7.78
N LEU A 76 6.66 2.98 -7.08
CA LEU A 76 7.00 1.66 -7.59
C LEU A 76 6.11 1.28 -8.79
N ALA A 77 4.80 1.52 -8.67
CA ALA A 77 3.84 1.27 -9.75
C ALA A 77 4.17 2.07 -11.01
N ASP A 78 4.48 3.36 -10.84
CA ASP A 78 4.86 4.25 -11.93
C ASP A 78 6.19 3.83 -12.57
N SER A 79 7.21 3.54 -11.76
CA SER A 79 8.55 3.13 -12.24
C SER A 79 8.53 1.82 -13.02
N LEU A 80 7.70 0.86 -12.60
CA LEU A 80 7.54 -0.44 -13.26
C LEU A 80 6.45 -0.43 -14.35
N ASN A 81 5.72 0.66 -14.49
CA ASN A 81 4.56 0.80 -15.39
C ASN A 81 3.51 -0.32 -15.19
N ILE A 82 3.14 -0.56 -13.93
CA ILE A 82 2.17 -1.58 -13.51
C ILE A 82 0.93 -0.96 -12.85
N PRO A 83 -0.23 -1.64 -12.85
CA PRO A 83 -1.45 -1.12 -12.24
C PRO A 83 -1.36 -1.02 -10.72
N ILE A 84 -1.94 0.05 -10.18
CA ILE A 84 -2.14 0.24 -8.75
C ILE A 84 -3.59 0.59 -8.43
N VAL A 85 -4.13 0.03 -7.34
CA VAL A 85 -5.49 0.29 -6.88
C VAL A 85 -5.55 0.49 -5.37
N GLY A 86 -6.47 1.36 -4.93
CA GLY A 86 -6.73 1.62 -3.53
C GLY A 86 -8.04 1.00 -3.07
N ALA A 87 -8.02 0.37 -1.90
CA ALA A 87 -9.21 -0.17 -1.24
C ALA A 87 -9.23 0.19 0.26
N MET A 88 -10.41 0.04 0.87
CA MET A 88 -10.69 0.38 2.27
C MET A 88 -11.69 -0.64 2.83
N GLY A 89 -11.81 -0.70 4.16
CA GLY A 89 -12.72 -1.63 4.86
C GLY A 89 -12.05 -2.96 5.22
N GLU A 90 -12.82 -3.89 5.79
CA GLU A 90 -12.29 -5.18 6.27
C GLU A 90 -11.86 -6.09 5.10
N ASP A 91 -12.63 -6.11 4.01
CA ASP A 91 -12.40 -6.93 2.82
C ASP A 91 -11.53 -6.24 1.75
N TRP A 92 -10.72 -5.24 2.14
CA TRP A 92 -10.00 -4.39 1.20
C TRP A 92 -9.06 -5.18 0.27
N ARG A 93 -8.47 -6.28 0.76
CA ARG A 93 -7.53 -7.12 -0.01
C ARG A 93 -8.23 -7.77 -1.20
N GLU A 94 -9.40 -8.31 -0.96
CA GLU A 94 -10.24 -9.02 -1.93
C GLU A 94 -10.83 -8.03 -2.94
N VAL A 95 -11.23 -6.84 -2.48
CA VAL A 95 -11.63 -5.73 -3.35
C VAL A 95 -10.47 -5.29 -4.25
N ALA A 96 -9.28 -5.08 -3.68
CA ALA A 96 -8.09 -4.68 -4.44
C ALA A 96 -7.71 -5.73 -5.49
N LEU A 97 -7.69 -7.01 -5.12
CA LEU A 97 -7.44 -8.12 -6.06
C LEU A 97 -8.46 -8.16 -7.19
N LYS A 98 -9.76 -7.97 -6.87
CA LYS A 98 -10.82 -7.94 -7.88
C LYS A 98 -10.62 -6.79 -8.85
N LYS A 99 -10.33 -5.59 -8.35
CA LYS A 99 -10.05 -4.41 -9.19
C LYS A 99 -8.85 -4.64 -10.12
N LEU A 100 -7.74 -5.16 -9.60
CA LEU A 100 -6.55 -5.46 -10.41
C LEU A 100 -6.83 -6.51 -11.48
N ARG A 101 -7.54 -7.60 -11.12
CA ARG A 101 -7.95 -8.64 -12.07
C ARG A 101 -8.94 -8.15 -13.12
N ALA A 102 -9.73 -7.12 -12.80
CA ALA A 102 -10.61 -6.44 -13.75
C ALA A 102 -9.86 -5.42 -14.65
N GLY A 103 -8.55 -5.23 -14.46
CA GLY A 103 -7.74 -4.30 -15.25
C GLY A 103 -7.85 -2.83 -14.81
N GLU A 104 -8.36 -2.56 -13.60
CA GLU A 104 -8.42 -1.21 -13.06
C GLU A 104 -7.02 -0.67 -12.71
N ASN A 105 -6.82 0.64 -12.91
CA ASN A 105 -5.59 1.34 -12.55
C ASN A 105 -5.90 2.79 -12.15
N GLU A 106 -5.67 3.15 -10.89
CA GLU A 106 -5.98 4.48 -10.34
C GLU A 106 -4.90 5.53 -10.67
N LYS A 107 -3.77 5.14 -11.29
CA LYS A 107 -2.54 5.94 -11.56
C LYS A 107 -1.84 6.48 -10.30
N ILE A 108 -2.57 7.08 -9.37
CA ILE A 108 -2.10 7.55 -8.07
C ILE A 108 -3.19 7.25 -7.04
N VAL A 109 -2.84 6.46 -6.03
CA VAL A 109 -3.70 6.22 -4.87
C VAL A 109 -3.40 7.25 -3.79
N MET A 110 -4.44 7.96 -3.34
CA MET A 110 -4.35 8.96 -2.27
C MET A 110 -4.84 8.39 -0.93
N PRO A 111 -4.22 8.78 0.19
CA PRO A 111 -4.63 8.33 1.52
C PRO A 111 -5.97 8.93 1.94
N GLU A 112 -6.78 8.12 2.61
CA GLU A 112 -7.99 8.51 3.32
C GLU A 112 -7.67 8.56 4.82
N TYR A 113 -7.89 9.70 5.46
CA TYR A 113 -7.53 9.88 6.88
C TYR A 113 -8.72 9.70 7.82
N GLY A 114 -9.94 9.57 7.28
CA GLY A 114 -11.16 9.33 8.05
C GLY A 114 -11.69 10.55 8.82
N ALA A 115 -10.98 11.69 8.80
CA ALA A 115 -11.43 12.93 9.39
C ALA A 115 -10.87 14.15 8.64
N ALA A 116 -11.58 15.27 8.73
CA ALA A 116 -11.10 16.54 8.21
C ALA A 116 -9.84 17.02 8.95
N ALA A 117 -9.00 17.79 8.27
CA ALA A 117 -7.81 18.37 8.87
C ALA A 117 -8.19 19.28 10.04
N HIS A 118 -7.62 19.00 11.22
CA HIS A 118 -7.85 19.80 12.42
C HIS A 118 -6.91 21.02 12.41
N ILE A 119 -7.28 22.04 11.64
CA ILE A 119 -6.48 23.27 11.47
C ILE A 119 -6.79 24.29 12.57
N THR A 120 -5.75 24.79 13.24
CA THR A 120 -5.89 25.95 14.15
C THR A 120 -6.05 27.21 13.30
N ALA A 121 -7.12 27.97 13.53
CA ALA A 121 -7.33 29.24 12.84
C ALA A 121 -6.18 30.23 13.15
N PRO A 122 -5.70 31.01 12.17
CA PRO A 122 -4.71 32.04 12.41
C PRO A 122 -5.22 33.02 13.47
N ARG A 123 -4.38 33.37 14.46
CA ARG A 123 -4.70 34.46 15.38
C ARG A 123 -4.58 35.78 14.61
N LYS A 124 -5.66 36.58 14.64
CA LYS A 124 -5.69 37.97 14.13
C LYS A 124 -4.75 38.87 14.92
#